data_AF-A0A1Q7UI58-F1
#
_entry.id   AF-A0A1Q7UI58-F1
#
_cell.length_a   1.000
_cell.length_b   1.000
_cell.length_c   1.000
_cell.angle_alpha   90.00
_cell.angle_beta   90.00
_cell.angle_gamma   90.00
#
_symmetry.space_group_name_H-M   'P 1'
#
loop_
_entity.id
_entity.type
_entity.pdbx_description
1 polymer ?
#
loop_
_entity_poly.entity_id
_entity_poly.type
_entity_poly.pdbx_seq_one_letter_code
_entity_poly.pdbx_strand_id
1 'polypeptide(L)'
;MRAILGLVGLNGWLLAVGACLLWGLRGFSSWVDIGRLCGLAYMVGVAAMGTLWTWQLVVGIDLTLAAVFVGGFVLAAVGIALGVAFHRALPPRGGLRFRAPSVTNAVGAALTVVFFEALFRSGRLAGLYEFDAWSFWVPKAKAIYYFGGLDHQFFSELPGQSYPPVVPALEAAAFRLMGGADVVTLHLQFWFLLLGFVAALVGLLSARVRPLLLWPSLLLVLVTPHVVGYALRPEGDFLLDELFALACVLMALWLVDREPWQLIAATLLGAGAILTKREGYVIVACLFVAAFVAGTRDARFVWPRIALAGVAALAAAVPWRVLLAVRGLSGGGPEAGGTGLFANFDRFWPSLRLALGTVFDFNIWLVVVPVFLIALLAAFACHDRELPVFAAVLFVLCVAALTWSTWAFPSLPITKEAALNPIVRFSGALVLAAAALVPLLVTRTGEAARR
;
A
#
# COMPACT_ATOMS: atom_id res chain seq x y z
N MET A 1 13.93 -24.69 6.13
CA MET A 1 14.23 -23.82 7.31
C MET A 1 15.07 -22.61 6.93
N ARG A 2 16.21 -22.78 6.23
CA ARG A 2 17.07 -21.66 5.79
C ARG A 2 16.34 -20.55 5.02
N ALA A 3 15.51 -20.90 4.03
CA ALA A 3 14.74 -19.92 3.26
C ALA A 3 13.81 -19.06 4.15
N ILE A 4 13.04 -19.69 5.04
CA ILE A 4 12.17 -18.98 5.99
C ILE A 4 12.98 -18.03 6.90
N LEU A 5 14.13 -18.47 7.41
CA LEU A 5 15.01 -17.60 8.20
C LEU A 5 15.53 -16.41 7.39
N GLY A 6 15.83 -16.61 6.10
CA GLY A 6 16.18 -15.55 5.17
C GLY A 6 15.08 -14.51 5.02
N LEU A 7 13.82 -14.94 4.83
CA LEU A 7 12.67 -14.04 4.79
C LEU A 7 12.45 -13.31 6.11
N VAL A 8 12.54 -14.00 7.25
CA VAL A 8 12.45 -13.37 8.57
C VAL A 8 13.54 -12.31 8.73
N GLY A 9 14.76 -12.61 8.29
CA GLY A 9 15.88 -11.66 8.28
C GLY A 9 15.62 -10.43 7.41
N LEU A 10 15.11 -10.61 6.18
CA LEU A 10 14.76 -9.50 5.30
C LEU A 10 13.68 -8.62 5.93
N ASN A 11 12.60 -9.21 6.40
CA ASN A 11 11.47 -8.45 6.95
C ASN A 11 11.82 -7.77 8.28
N GLY A 12 12.66 -8.40 9.11
CA GLY A 12 13.26 -7.77 10.29
C GLY A 12 14.15 -6.58 9.93
N TRP A 13 14.91 -6.68 8.83
CA TRP A 13 15.71 -5.57 8.31
C TRP A 13 14.85 -4.40 7.81
N LEU A 14 13.80 -4.68 7.02
CA LEU A 14 12.84 -3.67 6.56
C LEU A 14 12.18 -2.95 7.74
N LEU A 15 11.76 -3.70 8.77
CA LEU A 15 11.23 -3.15 10.02
C LEU A 15 12.24 -2.23 10.72
N ALA A 16 13.50 -2.65 10.85
CA ALA A 16 14.53 -1.86 11.52
C ALA A 16 14.80 -0.53 10.80
N VAL A 17 14.94 -0.56 9.46
CA VAL A 17 15.12 0.65 8.63
C VAL A 17 13.92 1.59 8.79
N GLY A 18 12.71 1.05 8.66
CA GLY A 18 11.50 1.83 8.80
C GLY A 18 11.26 2.38 10.20
N ALA A 19 11.70 1.67 11.25
CA ALA A 19 11.65 2.18 12.63
C ALA A 19 12.58 3.37 12.84
N CYS A 20 13.78 3.35 12.24
CA CYS A 20 14.71 4.48 12.26
C CYS A 20 14.14 5.70 11.53
N LEU A 21 13.55 5.49 10.35
CA LEU A 21 12.86 6.56 9.61
C LEU A 21 11.70 7.14 10.42
N LEU A 22 10.82 6.29 10.95
CA LEU A 22 9.67 6.73 11.72
C LEU A 22 10.06 7.44 13.03
N TRP A 23 11.17 7.03 13.65
CA TRP A 23 11.77 7.77 14.77
C TRP A 23 12.20 9.17 14.34
N GLY A 24 12.92 9.30 13.22
CA GLY A 24 13.34 10.60 12.70
C GLY A 24 12.17 11.55 12.41
N LEU A 25 11.06 11.00 11.92
CA LEU A 25 9.89 11.79 11.57
C LEU A 25 9.11 12.29 12.80
N ARG A 26 8.94 11.48 13.85
CA ARG A 26 8.04 11.81 14.97
C ARG A 26 8.60 11.60 16.38
N GLY A 27 9.61 10.75 16.54
CA GLY A 27 10.07 10.23 17.84
C GLY A 27 9.22 9.06 18.38
N PHE A 28 9.56 8.59 19.58
CA PHE A 28 8.80 7.57 20.29
C PHE A 28 8.64 7.97 21.75
N SER A 29 7.39 8.04 22.22
CA SER A 29 7.09 8.43 23.61
C SER A 29 7.30 7.28 24.60
N SER A 30 7.24 6.03 24.13
CA SER A 30 7.39 4.83 24.95
C SER A 30 7.73 3.60 24.11
N TRP A 31 8.19 2.53 24.75
CA TRP A 31 8.38 1.23 24.10
C TRP A 31 7.07 0.61 23.60
N VAL A 32 5.96 0.89 24.29
CA VAL A 32 4.62 0.47 23.85
C VAL A 32 4.25 1.19 22.54
N ASP A 33 4.65 2.45 22.39
CA ASP A 33 4.42 3.22 21.16
C ASP A 33 5.24 2.68 19.96
N ILE A 34 6.44 2.16 20.21
CA ILE A 34 7.22 1.41 19.20
C ILE A 34 6.48 0.13 18.81
N GLY A 35 6.07 -0.68 19.78
CA GLY A 35 5.33 -1.92 19.53
C GLY A 35 4.01 -1.66 18.80
N ARG A 36 3.29 -0.59 19.15
CA ARG A 36 2.05 -0.18 18.50
C ARG A 36 2.27 0.18 17.03
N LEU A 37 3.34 0.91 16.70
CA LEU A 37 3.60 1.36 15.33
C LEU A 37 4.61 0.49 14.57
N CYS A 38 4.88 -0.73 15.03
CA CYS A 38 5.82 -1.63 14.37
C CYS A 38 5.36 -2.00 12.94
N GLY A 39 4.06 -2.23 12.75
CA GLY A 39 3.51 -2.50 11.42
C GLY A 39 3.70 -1.32 10.47
N LEU A 40 3.44 -0.10 10.94
CA LEU A 40 3.68 1.10 10.14
C LEU A 40 5.16 1.29 9.83
N ALA A 41 6.04 1.10 10.83
CA ALA A 41 7.48 1.14 10.63
C ALA A 41 7.89 0.15 9.53
N TYR A 42 7.43 -1.10 9.61
CA TYR A 42 7.69 -2.11 8.58
C TYR A 42 7.22 -1.66 7.19
N MET A 43 5.99 -1.17 7.03
CA MET A 43 5.48 -0.73 5.72
C MET A 43 6.21 0.51 5.18
N VAL A 44 6.63 1.44 6.05
CA VAL A 44 7.51 2.56 5.67
C VAL A 44 8.87 2.04 5.21
N GLY A 45 9.42 1.03 5.88
CA GLY A 45 10.65 0.36 5.48
C GLY A 45 10.53 -0.31 4.11
N VAL A 46 9.44 -1.05 3.86
CA VAL A 46 9.11 -1.65 2.56
C VAL A 46 9.07 -0.58 1.47
N ALA A 47 8.31 0.49 1.66
CA ALA A 47 8.16 1.56 0.67
C ALA A 47 9.48 2.30 0.39
N ALA A 48 10.23 2.66 1.43
CA ALA A 48 11.49 3.38 1.31
C ALA A 48 12.59 2.52 0.66
N MET A 49 12.75 1.26 1.10
CA MET A 49 13.72 0.34 0.52
C MET A 49 13.34 -0.03 -0.92
N GLY A 50 12.07 -0.30 -1.20
CA GLY A 50 11.60 -0.56 -2.55
C GLY A 50 11.86 0.61 -3.50
N THR A 51 11.63 1.84 -3.04
CA THR A 51 11.93 3.06 -3.80
C THR A 51 13.43 3.18 -4.07
N LEU A 52 14.26 2.99 -3.05
CA LEU A 52 15.73 3.03 -3.18
C LEU A 52 16.25 1.94 -4.12
N TRP A 53 15.80 0.70 -3.98
CA TRP A 53 16.19 -0.40 -4.87
C TRP A 53 15.77 -0.14 -6.30
N THR A 54 14.59 0.44 -6.52
CA THR A 54 14.18 0.89 -7.86
C THR A 54 15.19 1.88 -8.44
N TRP A 55 15.61 2.88 -7.66
CA TRP A 55 16.61 3.84 -8.12
C TRP A 55 17.98 3.21 -8.38
N GLN A 56 18.44 2.33 -7.49
CA GLN A 56 19.69 1.58 -7.66
C GLN A 56 19.67 0.78 -8.96
N LEU A 57 18.60 0.03 -9.19
CA LEU A 57 18.39 -0.75 -10.40
C LEU A 57 18.36 0.13 -11.66
N VAL A 58 17.70 1.29 -11.60
CA VAL A 58 17.65 2.25 -12.70
C VAL A 58 19.04 2.77 -13.09
N VAL A 59 19.91 3.03 -12.11
CA VAL A 59 21.28 3.49 -12.36
C VAL A 59 22.29 2.36 -12.58
N GLY A 60 21.82 1.11 -12.69
CA GLY A 60 22.67 -0.05 -12.98
C GLY A 60 23.47 -0.58 -11.78
N ILE A 61 23.06 -0.29 -10.55
CA ILE A 61 23.64 -0.91 -9.36
C ILE A 61 23.00 -2.29 -9.16
N ASP A 62 23.85 -3.32 -9.12
CA ASP A 62 23.41 -4.68 -8.87
C ASP A 62 22.77 -4.84 -7.47
N LEU A 63 21.60 -5.46 -7.43
CA LEU A 63 20.88 -5.78 -6.20
C LEU A 63 21.49 -7.01 -5.50
N THR A 64 22.70 -6.81 -4.99
CA THR A 64 23.44 -7.75 -4.14
C THR A 64 23.01 -7.63 -2.67
N LEU A 65 23.43 -8.57 -1.82
CA LEU A 65 23.25 -8.43 -0.36
C LEU A 65 23.89 -7.13 0.17
N ALA A 66 25.05 -6.75 -0.38
CA ALA A 66 25.71 -5.50 -0.01
C ALA A 66 24.84 -4.30 -0.36
N ALA A 67 24.25 -4.23 -1.57
CA ALA A 67 23.35 -3.15 -1.95
C ALA A 67 22.11 -3.06 -1.04
N VAL A 68 21.53 -4.21 -0.68
CA VAL A 68 20.39 -4.32 0.24
C VAL A 68 20.73 -3.74 1.62
N PHE A 69 21.85 -4.16 2.22
CA PHE A 69 22.23 -3.69 3.56
C PHE A 69 22.79 -2.27 3.55
N VAL A 70 23.66 -1.90 2.61
CA VAL A 70 24.19 -0.53 2.52
C VAL A 70 23.07 0.47 2.28
N GLY A 71 22.12 0.17 1.38
CA GLY A 71 20.96 1.02 1.14
C GLY A 71 20.12 1.22 2.41
N GLY A 72 19.87 0.13 3.15
CA GLY A 72 19.16 0.22 4.42
C GLY A 72 19.93 0.96 5.52
N PHE A 73 21.25 0.80 5.60
CA PHE A 73 22.08 1.58 6.53
C PHE A 73 22.05 3.07 6.21
N VAL A 74 22.08 3.45 4.93
CA VAL A 74 21.96 4.86 4.51
C VAL A 74 20.61 5.42 4.95
N LEU A 75 19.49 4.73 4.67
CA LEU A 75 18.16 5.18 5.08
C LEU A 75 18.00 5.22 6.61
N ALA A 76 18.51 4.22 7.32
CA ALA A 76 18.51 4.20 8.77
C ALA A 76 19.33 5.37 9.35
N ALA A 77 20.51 5.65 8.80
CA ALA A 77 21.35 6.77 9.19
C ALA A 77 20.66 8.12 8.93
N VAL A 78 19.93 8.27 7.81
CA VAL A 78 19.10 9.46 7.56
C VAL A 78 18.02 9.60 8.62
N GLY A 79 17.27 8.53 8.90
CA GLY A 79 16.25 8.54 9.95
C GLY A 79 16.83 8.92 11.32
N ILE A 80 18.01 8.38 11.65
CA ILE A 80 18.70 8.69 12.90
C ILE A 80 19.18 10.15 12.93
N ALA A 81 19.82 10.63 11.86
CA ALA A 81 20.31 12.00 11.77
C ALA A 81 19.17 13.02 11.88
N LEU A 82 18.04 12.77 11.21
CA LEU A 82 16.83 13.59 11.34
C LEU A 82 16.28 13.56 12.77
N GLY A 83 16.27 12.39 13.41
CA GLY A 83 15.82 12.25 14.80
C GLY A 83 16.68 13.04 15.77
N VAL A 84 18.00 13.02 15.59
CA VAL A 84 18.94 13.83 16.38
C VAL A 84 18.76 15.32 16.10
N ALA A 85 18.71 15.72 14.82
CA ALA A 85 18.60 17.11 14.40
C ALA A 85 17.29 17.77 14.86
N PHE A 86 16.20 17.02 14.92
CA PHE A 86 14.90 17.50 15.42
C PHE A 86 14.63 17.16 16.88
N HIS A 87 15.64 16.74 17.64
CA HIS A 87 15.55 16.40 19.07
C HIS A 87 14.38 15.44 19.38
N ARG A 88 14.19 14.43 18.53
CA ARG A 88 13.11 13.47 18.67
C ARG A 88 13.32 12.63 19.93
N ALA A 89 12.26 12.50 20.72
CA ALA A 89 12.30 11.73 21.95
C ALA A 89 12.62 10.25 21.65
N LEU A 90 13.54 9.70 22.40
CA LEU A 90 13.71 8.26 22.56
C LEU A 90 12.77 7.79 23.67
N PRO A 91 12.29 6.53 23.62
CA PRO A 91 11.50 5.99 24.71
C PRO A 91 12.31 6.06 26.02
N PRO A 92 11.72 6.54 27.12
CA PRO A 92 12.42 6.60 28.40
C PRO A 92 12.87 5.21 28.85
N ARG A 93 13.96 5.14 29.62
CA ARG A 93 14.53 3.88 30.16
C ARG A 93 13.63 3.16 31.20
N GLY A 94 12.37 3.57 31.34
CA GLY A 94 11.40 2.96 32.25
C GLY A 94 10.69 1.75 31.65
N GLY A 95 10.23 0.85 32.52
CA GLY A 95 9.65 -0.45 32.15
C GLY A 95 8.36 -0.35 31.31
N LEU A 96 8.10 -1.42 30.55
CA LEU A 96 6.89 -1.61 29.76
C LEU A 96 5.66 -1.66 30.69
N ARG A 97 4.82 -0.62 30.65
CA ARG A 97 3.51 -0.64 31.32
C ARG A 97 2.44 -1.04 30.31
N PHE A 98 2.07 -2.31 30.32
CA PHE A 98 0.93 -2.80 29.56
C PHE A 98 -0.35 -2.52 30.33
N ARG A 99 -1.33 -1.88 29.67
CA ARG A 99 -2.70 -1.87 30.17
C ARG A 99 -3.32 -3.23 29.87
N ALA A 100 -4.07 -3.79 30.82
CA ALA A 100 -4.82 -5.02 30.58
C ALA A 100 -5.68 -4.85 29.30
N PRO A 101 -5.57 -5.76 28.31
CA PRO A 101 -6.35 -5.64 27.09
C PRO A 101 -7.82 -5.79 27.42
N SER A 102 -8.68 -5.00 26.77
CA SER A 102 -10.12 -5.26 26.81
C SER A 102 -10.41 -6.63 26.17
N VAL A 103 -11.51 -7.27 26.59
CA VAL A 103 -11.94 -8.56 26.01
C VAL A 103 -12.08 -8.46 24.50
N THR A 104 -12.64 -7.36 23.98
CA THR A 104 -12.73 -7.11 22.54
C THR A 104 -11.37 -7.07 21.85
N ASN A 105 -10.36 -6.43 22.46
CA ASN A 105 -9.00 -6.42 21.92
C ASN A 105 -8.38 -7.82 21.92
N ALA A 106 -8.56 -8.57 23.02
CA ALA A 106 -8.02 -9.92 23.12
C ALA A 106 -8.65 -10.86 22.08
N VAL A 107 -9.98 -10.84 21.94
CA VAL A 107 -10.70 -11.66 20.96
C VAL A 107 -10.35 -11.26 19.52
N GLY A 108 -10.36 -9.97 19.22
CA GLY A 108 -9.98 -9.48 17.89
C GLY A 108 -8.57 -9.89 17.50
N ALA A 109 -7.60 -9.68 18.39
CA ALA A 109 -6.22 -10.10 18.18
C ALA A 109 -6.09 -11.62 18.02
N ALA A 110 -6.78 -12.42 18.84
CA ALA A 110 -6.75 -13.87 18.74
C ALA A 110 -7.31 -14.37 17.40
N LEU A 111 -8.43 -13.82 16.93
CA LEU A 111 -9.01 -14.17 15.63
C LEU A 111 -8.07 -13.78 14.47
N THR A 112 -7.41 -12.62 14.56
CA THR A 112 -6.40 -12.21 13.58
C THR A 112 -5.20 -13.15 13.59
N VAL A 113 -4.71 -13.60 14.76
CA VAL A 113 -3.64 -14.60 14.84
C VAL A 113 -4.06 -15.92 14.20
N VAL A 114 -5.26 -16.42 14.50
CA VAL A 114 -5.80 -17.65 13.88
C VAL A 114 -5.88 -17.51 12.36
N PHE A 115 -6.35 -16.36 11.86
CA PHE A 115 -6.38 -16.07 10.44
C PHE A 115 -4.99 -16.12 9.80
N PHE A 116 -4.00 -15.44 10.39
CA PHE A 116 -2.64 -15.44 9.86
C PHE A 116 -1.97 -16.82 9.97
N GLU A 117 -2.27 -17.59 11.00
CA GLU A 117 -1.79 -18.96 11.14
C GLU A 117 -2.31 -19.85 10.01
N ALA A 118 -3.62 -19.79 9.72
CA ALA A 118 -4.23 -20.52 8.61
C ALA A 118 -3.64 -20.06 7.27
N LEU A 119 -3.45 -18.76 7.08
CA LEU A 119 -2.87 -18.20 5.86
C LEU A 119 -1.39 -18.59 5.70
N PHE A 120 -0.63 -18.65 6.79
CA PHE A 120 0.76 -19.12 6.79
C PHE A 120 0.86 -20.57 6.34
N ARG A 121 -0.02 -21.46 6.86
CA ARG A 121 -0.08 -22.86 6.43
C ARG A 121 -0.37 -22.99 4.94
N SER A 122 -1.33 -22.20 4.44
CA SER A 122 -1.69 -22.16 3.03
C SER A 122 -0.51 -21.69 2.16
N GLY A 123 0.09 -20.54 2.50
CA GLY A 123 1.18 -19.95 1.72
C GLY A 123 2.44 -20.80 1.69
N ARG A 124 2.75 -21.53 2.76
CA ARG A 124 3.90 -22.44 2.80
C ARG A 124 3.81 -23.59 1.78
N LEU A 125 2.59 -23.96 1.39
CA LEU A 125 2.32 -25.07 0.49
C LEU A 125 1.84 -24.60 -0.89
N ALA A 126 1.77 -23.29 -1.10
CA ALA A 126 1.32 -22.71 -2.35
C ALA A 126 2.38 -22.89 -3.44
N GLY A 127 1.92 -23.31 -4.62
CA GLY A 127 2.72 -23.27 -5.84
C GLY A 127 2.48 -21.97 -6.60
N LEU A 128 3.36 -21.70 -7.57
CA LEU A 128 3.24 -20.55 -8.46
C LEU A 128 2.32 -20.92 -9.63
N TYR A 129 1.02 -20.61 -9.51
CA TYR A 129 0.00 -20.98 -10.51
C TYR A 129 -0.64 -19.78 -11.20
N GLU A 130 -0.51 -18.61 -10.60
CA GLU A 130 -1.15 -17.41 -11.07
C GLU A 130 -0.44 -16.90 -12.32
N PHE A 131 -1.24 -16.62 -13.36
CA PHE A 131 -0.71 -16.27 -14.67
C PHE A 131 0.25 -15.09 -14.60
N ASP A 132 -0.11 -13.99 -13.95
CA ASP A 132 0.76 -12.79 -13.86
C ASP A 132 2.02 -13.05 -13.04
N ALA A 133 1.87 -13.79 -11.94
CA ALA A 133 2.97 -14.15 -11.06
C ALA A 133 4.04 -14.97 -11.82
N TRP A 134 3.59 -16.01 -12.53
CA TRP A 134 4.46 -16.86 -13.35
C TRP A 134 4.94 -16.19 -14.63
N SER A 135 4.12 -15.39 -15.30
CA SER A 135 4.43 -14.86 -16.64
C SER A 135 5.33 -13.64 -16.62
N PHE A 136 5.33 -12.81 -15.55
CA PHE A 136 6.23 -11.66 -15.51
C PHE A 136 6.68 -11.15 -14.14
N TRP A 137 5.95 -11.32 -13.03
CA TRP A 137 6.42 -10.81 -11.73
C TRP A 137 7.64 -11.58 -11.23
N VAL A 138 7.49 -12.89 -11.01
CA VAL A 138 8.56 -13.76 -10.53
C VAL A 138 9.71 -13.91 -11.55
N PRO A 139 9.46 -13.99 -12.88
CA PRO A 139 10.54 -13.93 -13.87
C PRO A 139 11.40 -12.66 -13.77
N LYS A 140 10.80 -11.47 -13.58
CA LYS A 140 11.57 -10.22 -13.39
C LYS A 140 12.40 -10.28 -12.11
N ALA A 141 11.85 -10.81 -11.02
CA ALA A 141 12.59 -11.01 -9.78
C ALA A 141 13.77 -11.98 -9.95
N LYS A 142 13.55 -13.09 -10.65
CA LYS A 142 14.62 -14.05 -10.98
C LYS A 142 15.69 -13.43 -11.87
N ALA A 143 15.32 -12.60 -12.84
CA ALA A 143 16.28 -11.88 -13.67
C ALA A 143 17.16 -10.94 -12.82
N ILE A 144 16.57 -10.15 -11.92
CA ILE A 144 17.34 -9.29 -11.00
C ILE A 144 18.25 -10.15 -10.09
N TYR A 145 17.77 -11.28 -9.61
CA TYR A 145 18.55 -12.19 -8.77
C TYR A 145 19.72 -12.86 -9.52
N TYR A 146 19.51 -13.40 -10.72
CA TYR A 146 20.52 -14.14 -11.45
C TYR A 146 21.49 -13.23 -12.22
N PHE A 147 21.00 -12.12 -12.80
CA PHE A 147 21.80 -11.21 -13.60
C PHE A 147 22.33 -10.00 -12.83
N GLY A 148 21.93 -9.82 -11.57
CA GLY A 148 22.40 -8.73 -10.72
C GLY A 148 21.56 -7.46 -10.84
N GLY A 149 21.00 -7.15 -12.01
CA GLY A 149 20.27 -5.90 -12.24
C GLY A 149 19.11 -6.02 -13.22
N LEU A 150 18.74 -4.89 -13.84
CA LEU A 150 17.71 -4.85 -14.88
C LEU A 150 18.30 -5.24 -16.23
N ASP A 151 18.03 -6.47 -16.68
CA ASP A 151 18.28 -6.86 -18.06
C ASP A 151 17.16 -6.31 -18.96
N HIS A 152 17.49 -5.27 -19.72
CA HIS A 152 16.52 -4.58 -20.57
C HIS A 152 15.94 -5.46 -21.69
N GLN A 153 16.72 -6.37 -22.27
CA GLN A 153 16.26 -7.24 -23.35
C GLN A 153 15.24 -8.22 -22.81
N PHE A 154 15.57 -8.89 -21.71
CA PHE A 154 14.65 -9.81 -21.04
C PHE A 154 13.37 -9.11 -20.57
N PHE A 155 13.48 -7.93 -19.95
CA PHE A 155 12.31 -7.18 -19.49
C PHE A 155 11.43 -6.73 -20.66
N SER A 156 12.00 -6.48 -21.85
CA SER A 156 11.25 -6.11 -23.06
C SER A 156 10.51 -7.26 -23.74
N GLU A 157 10.75 -8.50 -23.33
CA GLU A 157 10.03 -9.68 -23.85
C GLU A 157 8.86 -10.08 -22.93
N LEU A 158 8.83 -9.60 -21.69
CA LEU A 158 7.80 -9.94 -20.73
C LEU A 158 6.58 -9.01 -20.83
N PRO A 159 5.38 -9.48 -20.43
CA PRO A 159 4.25 -8.60 -20.19
C PRO A 159 4.53 -7.52 -19.13
N GLY A 160 3.77 -6.43 -19.19
CA GLY A 160 3.84 -5.36 -18.18
C GLY A 160 5.21 -4.70 -18.06
N GLN A 161 5.93 -4.51 -19.17
CA GLN A 161 7.30 -3.96 -19.22
C GLN A 161 7.44 -2.60 -18.51
N SER A 162 6.36 -1.82 -18.52
CA SER A 162 6.28 -0.50 -17.91
C SER A 162 6.09 -0.53 -16.38
N TYR A 163 5.79 -1.70 -15.81
CA TYR A 163 5.55 -1.84 -14.38
C TYR A 163 6.83 -1.56 -13.60
N PRO A 164 6.80 -0.60 -12.67
CA PRO A 164 7.94 -0.32 -11.82
C PRO A 164 8.40 -1.54 -10.99
N PRO A 165 9.70 -1.65 -10.65
CA PRO A 165 10.28 -2.90 -10.19
C PRO A 165 10.27 -3.10 -8.66
N VAL A 166 9.46 -2.38 -7.85
CA VAL A 166 9.48 -2.58 -6.37
C VAL A 166 9.23 -4.03 -6.00
N VAL A 167 8.20 -4.68 -6.54
CA VAL A 167 7.89 -6.07 -6.21
C VAL A 167 8.98 -7.02 -6.71
N PRO A 168 9.40 -6.97 -7.99
CA PRO A 168 10.53 -7.77 -8.46
C PRO A 168 11.82 -7.55 -7.64
N ALA A 169 12.11 -6.32 -7.22
CA ALA A 169 13.28 -6.01 -6.39
C ALA A 169 13.14 -6.59 -4.97
N LEU A 170 11.96 -6.49 -4.36
CA LEU A 170 11.67 -7.08 -3.05
C LEU A 170 11.79 -8.62 -3.09
N GLU A 171 11.23 -9.26 -4.11
CA GLU A 171 11.34 -10.70 -4.32
C GLU A 171 12.78 -11.14 -4.62
N ALA A 172 13.54 -10.36 -5.40
CA ALA A 172 14.95 -10.63 -5.64
C ALA A 172 15.79 -10.50 -4.36
N ALA A 173 15.54 -9.47 -3.54
CA ALA A 173 16.15 -9.34 -2.23
C ALA A 173 15.79 -10.52 -1.31
N ALA A 174 14.54 -10.98 -1.36
CA ALA A 174 14.11 -12.19 -0.66
C ALA A 174 14.89 -13.42 -1.13
N PHE A 175 15.02 -13.66 -2.44
CA PHE A 175 15.81 -14.76 -2.99
C PHE A 175 17.28 -14.72 -2.52
N ARG A 176 17.90 -13.53 -2.46
CA ARG A 176 19.25 -13.34 -1.93
C ARG A 176 19.38 -13.81 -0.48
N LEU A 177 18.47 -13.40 0.40
CA LEU A 177 18.52 -13.79 1.81
C LEU A 177 18.08 -15.24 2.05
N MET A 178 17.19 -15.77 1.21
CA MET A 178 16.83 -17.20 1.24
C MET A 178 17.99 -18.10 0.79
N GLY A 179 18.93 -17.54 0.00
CA GLY A 179 20.06 -18.26 -0.58
C GLY A 179 19.72 -18.98 -1.89
N GLY A 180 18.60 -18.64 -2.53
CA GLY A 180 18.12 -19.27 -3.76
C GLY A 180 16.76 -18.71 -4.21
N ALA A 181 16.42 -18.95 -5.48
CA ALA A 181 15.14 -18.55 -6.07
C ALA A 181 13.98 -19.49 -5.69
N ASP A 182 13.76 -19.68 -4.39
CA ASP A 182 12.69 -20.51 -3.82
C ASP A 182 11.33 -19.80 -3.96
N VAL A 183 10.61 -20.11 -5.04
CA VAL A 183 9.31 -19.50 -5.36
C VAL A 183 8.18 -19.98 -4.46
N VAL A 184 8.33 -21.14 -3.79
CA VAL A 184 7.30 -21.68 -2.88
C VAL A 184 7.36 -20.91 -1.57
N THR A 185 8.56 -20.77 -0.99
CA THR A 185 8.71 -19.99 0.25
C THR A 185 8.40 -18.50 0.03
N LEU A 186 8.54 -17.99 -1.21
CA LEU A 186 8.27 -16.59 -1.55
C LEU A 186 6.86 -16.10 -1.19
N HIS A 187 5.85 -16.96 -1.23
CA HIS A 187 4.48 -16.61 -0.82
C HIS A 187 4.42 -16.06 0.62
N LEU A 188 5.34 -16.49 1.50
CA LEU A 188 5.44 -15.98 2.86
C LEU A 188 5.92 -14.52 2.92
N GLN A 189 6.59 -14.00 1.88
CA GLN A 189 6.90 -12.57 1.80
C GLN A 189 5.61 -11.73 1.79
N PHE A 190 4.60 -12.17 1.04
CA PHE A 190 3.30 -11.51 0.95
C PHE A 190 2.47 -11.70 2.23
N TRP A 191 2.66 -12.83 2.92
CA TRP A 191 2.14 -12.99 4.28
C TRP A 191 2.72 -11.94 5.26
N PHE A 192 4.03 -11.65 5.21
CA PHE A 192 4.64 -10.61 6.04
C PHE A 192 4.13 -9.21 5.67
N LEU A 193 3.92 -8.93 4.39
CA LEU A 193 3.33 -7.68 3.90
C LEU A 193 1.94 -7.46 4.49
N LEU A 194 1.04 -8.44 4.38
CA LEU A 194 -0.30 -8.36 4.97
C LEU A 194 -0.26 -8.23 6.50
N LEU A 195 0.62 -8.98 7.17
CA LEU A 195 0.79 -8.86 8.62
C LEU A 195 1.22 -7.44 9.02
N GLY A 196 2.18 -6.87 8.28
CA GLY A 196 2.65 -5.50 8.45
C GLY A 196 1.55 -4.47 8.25
N PHE A 197 0.76 -4.62 7.19
CA PHE A 197 -0.40 -3.79 6.89
C PHE A 197 -1.45 -3.82 8.02
N VAL A 198 -1.84 -5.02 8.46
CA VAL A 198 -2.82 -5.19 9.55
C VAL A 198 -2.30 -4.59 10.86
N ALA A 199 -1.04 -4.87 11.21
CA ALA A 199 -0.39 -4.29 12.37
C ALA A 199 -0.30 -2.76 12.28
N ALA A 200 -0.10 -2.19 11.08
CA ALA A 200 -0.10 -0.75 10.84
C ALA A 200 -1.49 -0.13 11.09
N LEU A 201 -2.56 -0.74 10.57
CA LEU A 201 -3.94 -0.28 10.81
C LEU A 201 -4.30 -0.33 12.29
N VAL A 202 -4.06 -1.46 12.96
CA VAL A 202 -4.29 -1.60 14.40
C VAL A 202 -3.47 -0.56 15.16
N GLY A 203 -2.20 -0.40 14.81
CA GLY A 203 -1.30 0.58 15.41
C GLY A 203 -1.81 2.01 15.31
N LEU A 204 -2.17 2.44 14.10
CA LEU A 204 -2.64 3.78 13.81
C LEU A 204 -4.01 4.09 14.44
N LEU A 205 -4.93 3.14 14.37
CA LEU A 205 -6.33 3.36 14.72
C LEU A 205 -6.66 3.05 16.19
N SER A 206 -5.95 2.12 16.84
CA SER A 206 -6.24 1.71 18.23
C SER A 206 -6.18 2.83 19.26
N ALA A 207 -5.43 3.89 18.99
CA ALA A 207 -5.35 5.08 19.85
C ALA A 207 -6.50 6.08 19.63
N ARG A 208 -7.32 5.88 18.59
CA ARG A 208 -8.30 6.85 18.10
C ARG A 208 -9.72 6.33 18.09
N VAL A 209 -9.89 5.03 17.87
CA VAL A 209 -11.20 4.42 17.69
C VAL A 209 -11.44 3.35 18.76
N ARG A 210 -12.71 3.12 19.09
CA ARG A 210 -13.07 2.07 20.05
C ARG A 210 -12.73 0.69 19.46
N PRO A 211 -12.25 -0.27 20.27
CA PRO A 211 -12.02 -1.65 19.83
C PRO A 211 -13.20 -2.30 19.09
N LEU A 212 -14.43 -2.00 19.52
CA LEU A 212 -15.67 -2.50 18.91
C LEU A 212 -15.92 -1.97 17.50
N LEU A 213 -15.28 -0.88 17.10
CA LEU A 213 -15.34 -0.37 15.72
C LEU A 213 -14.16 -0.88 14.90
N LEU A 214 -12.97 -0.95 15.51
CA LEU A 214 -11.74 -1.39 14.84
C LEU A 214 -11.82 -2.84 14.38
N TRP A 215 -12.03 -3.77 15.33
CA TRP A 215 -11.88 -5.19 15.06
C TRP A 215 -12.91 -5.74 14.08
N PRO A 216 -14.21 -5.40 14.17
CA PRO A 216 -15.18 -5.87 13.18
C PRO A 216 -14.88 -5.38 11.76
N SER A 217 -14.50 -4.10 11.58
CA SER A 217 -14.12 -3.57 10.26
C SER A 217 -12.88 -4.26 9.72
N LEU A 218 -11.86 -4.49 10.55
CA LEU A 218 -10.63 -5.17 10.16
C LEU A 218 -10.88 -6.65 9.79
N LEU A 219 -11.57 -7.39 10.67
CA LEU A 219 -11.87 -8.80 10.45
C LEU A 219 -12.75 -9.00 9.22
N LEU A 220 -13.74 -8.11 8.99
CA LEU A 220 -14.57 -8.15 7.79
C LEU A 220 -13.74 -8.10 6.51
N VAL A 221 -12.71 -7.23 6.45
CA VAL A 221 -11.81 -7.14 5.29
C VAL A 221 -10.98 -8.40 5.13
N LEU A 222 -10.39 -8.89 6.23
CA LEU A 222 -9.50 -10.05 6.20
C LEU A 222 -10.20 -11.32 5.68
N VAL A 223 -11.49 -11.47 5.97
CA VAL A 223 -12.28 -12.63 5.52
C VAL A 223 -12.95 -12.42 4.16
N THR A 224 -12.71 -11.30 3.46
CA THR A 224 -13.23 -11.14 2.11
C THR A 224 -12.63 -12.19 1.18
N PRO A 225 -13.42 -12.74 0.23
CA PRO A 225 -12.92 -13.69 -0.76
C PRO A 225 -11.71 -13.16 -1.54
N HIS A 226 -11.65 -11.86 -1.79
CA HIS A 226 -10.50 -11.25 -2.43
C HIS A 226 -9.22 -11.35 -1.59
N VAL A 227 -9.24 -10.91 -0.32
CA VAL A 227 -8.05 -10.96 0.53
C VAL A 227 -7.58 -12.41 0.72
N VAL A 228 -8.50 -13.33 0.99
CA VAL A 228 -8.17 -14.76 1.13
C VAL A 228 -7.58 -15.34 -0.16
N GLY A 229 -8.11 -14.94 -1.32
CA GLY A 229 -7.70 -15.48 -2.62
C GLY A 229 -6.44 -14.86 -3.21
N TYR A 230 -6.09 -13.62 -2.84
CA TYR A 230 -5.03 -12.84 -3.50
C TYR A 230 -3.85 -12.42 -2.59
N ALA A 231 -4.02 -12.37 -1.27
CA ALA A 231 -3.01 -11.80 -0.38
C ALA A 231 -1.66 -12.54 -0.32
N LEU A 232 -1.60 -13.78 -0.82
CA LEU A 232 -0.37 -14.58 -0.87
C LEU A 232 0.24 -14.65 -2.26
N ARG A 233 -0.39 -14.07 -3.28
CA ARG A 233 0.07 -14.18 -4.66
C ARG A 233 1.30 -13.29 -4.85
N PRO A 234 2.37 -13.80 -5.49
CA PRO A 234 3.55 -13.00 -5.77
C PRO A 234 3.32 -12.09 -6.97
N GLU A 235 2.48 -11.07 -6.73
CA GLU A 235 2.02 -10.07 -7.69
C GLU A 235 2.09 -8.65 -7.09
N GLY A 236 2.07 -7.65 -7.95
CA GLY A 236 2.10 -6.24 -7.54
C GLY A 236 0.80 -5.69 -6.94
N ASP A 237 -0.32 -6.38 -7.14
CA ASP A 237 -1.65 -5.88 -6.80
C ASP A 237 -1.82 -5.62 -5.31
N PHE A 238 -1.56 -6.62 -4.47
CA PHE A 238 -1.91 -6.53 -3.06
C PHE A 238 -0.98 -5.58 -2.28
N LEU A 239 0.32 -5.56 -2.60
CA LEU A 239 1.24 -4.57 -2.02
C LEU A 239 0.83 -3.14 -2.38
N LEU A 240 0.39 -2.90 -3.62
CA LEU A 240 -0.13 -1.59 -4.03
C LEU A 240 -1.32 -1.18 -3.14
N ASP A 241 -2.27 -2.10 -2.97
CA ASP A 241 -3.49 -1.87 -2.20
C ASP A 241 -3.18 -1.53 -0.74
N GLU A 242 -2.27 -2.26 -0.11
CA GLU A 242 -1.83 -2.07 1.27
C GLU A 242 -1.14 -0.71 1.47
N LEU A 243 -0.18 -0.37 0.60
CA LEU A 243 0.54 0.90 0.66
C LEU A 243 -0.40 2.08 0.44
N PHE A 244 -1.31 1.97 -0.54
CA PHE A 244 -2.30 2.99 -0.84
C PHE A 244 -3.28 3.18 0.32
N ALA A 245 -3.86 2.10 0.87
CA ALA A 245 -4.82 2.19 1.96
C ALA A 245 -4.19 2.80 3.23
N LEU A 246 -2.94 2.47 3.56
CA LEU A 246 -2.23 3.13 4.67
C LEU A 246 -1.94 4.61 4.38
N ALA A 247 -1.58 4.96 3.14
CA ALA A 247 -1.43 6.36 2.74
C ALA A 247 -2.75 7.13 2.88
N CYS A 248 -3.89 6.53 2.53
CA CYS A 248 -5.22 7.11 2.74
C CYS A 248 -5.52 7.34 4.23
N VAL A 249 -5.25 6.35 5.10
CA VAL A 249 -5.44 6.51 6.55
C VAL A 249 -4.55 7.62 7.08
N LEU A 250 -3.26 7.64 6.76
CA LEU A 250 -2.34 8.68 7.23
C LEU A 250 -2.71 10.08 6.71
N MET A 251 -3.17 10.19 5.47
CA MET A 251 -3.70 11.45 4.93
C MET A 251 -4.96 11.90 5.68
N ALA A 252 -5.89 10.98 5.94
CA ALA A 252 -7.09 11.27 6.73
C ALA A 252 -6.72 11.73 8.16
N LEU A 253 -5.76 11.06 8.80
CA LEU A 253 -5.24 11.47 10.11
C LEU A 253 -4.54 12.83 10.03
N TRP A 254 -3.77 13.10 8.97
CA TRP A 254 -3.10 14.39 8.80
C TRP A 254 -4.07 15.54 8.58
N LEU A 255 -5.15 15.32 7.82
CA LEU A 255 -6.21 16.32 7.67
C LEU A 255 -6.81 16.69 9.04
N VAL A 256 -6.90 15.70 9.93
CA VAL A 256 -7.46 15.86 11.27
C VAL A 256 -6.49 16.46 12.29
N ASP A 257 -5.29 15.89 12.44
CA ASP A 257 -4.35 16.26 13.51
C ASP A 257 -3.33 17.32 13.08
N ARG A 258 -3.12 17.47 11.77
CA ARG A 258 -2.08 18.32 11.17
C ARG A 258 -0.64 17.94 11.55
N GLU A 259 -0.42 16.71 12.02
CA GLU A 259 0.90 16.22 12.42
C GLU A 259 1.80 15.95 11.20
N PRO A 260 2.92 16.67 11.00
CA PRO A 260 3.71 16.61 9.76
C PRO A 260 4.20 15.22 9.37
N TRP A 261 4.52 14.38 10.36
CA TRP A 261 5.01 13.02 10.13
C TRP A 261 4.00 12.14 9.40
N GLN A 262 2.70 12.39 9.57
CA GLN A 262 1.64 11.63 8.93
C GLN A 262 1.61 11.90 7.43
N LEU A 263 1.73 13.18 7.03
CA LEU A 263 1.83 13.55 5.63
C LEU A 263 3.09 12.99 4.99
N ILE A 264 4.24 13.08 5.67
CA ILE A 264 5.51 12.54 5.15
C ILE A 264 5.42 11.02 5.00
N ALA A 265 4.87 10.30 5.97
CA ALA A 265 4.67 8.85 5.86
C ALA A 265 3.68 8.49 4.74
N ALA A 266 2.58 9.26 4.58
CA ALA A 266 1.65 9.07 3.46
C ALA A 266 2.34 9.30 2.10
N THR A 267 3.22 10.31 2.00
CA THR A 267 4.04 10.56 0.80
C THR A 267 4.98 9.40 0.49
N LEU A 268 5.68 8.86 1.50
CA LEU A 268 6.59 7.73 1.31
C LEU A 268 5.85 6.46 0.86
N LEU A 269 4.72 6.15 1.50
CA LEU A 269 3.87 5.02 1.11
C LEU A 269 3.27 5.22 -0.28
N GLY A 270 2.83 6.44 -0.61
CA GLY A 270 2.36 6.81 -1.95
C GLY A 270 3.44 6.68 -3.02
N ALA A 271 4.68 7.07 -2.74
CA ALA A 271 5.83 6.85 -3.62
C ALA A 271 6.08 5.35 -3.85
N GLY A 272 6.06 4.56 -2.78
CA GLY A 272 6.15 3.10 -2.85
C GLY A 272 5.02 2.49 -3.68
N ALA A 273 3.78 2.95 -3.52
CA ALA A 273 2.62 2.52 -4.29
C ALA A 273 2.79 2.83 -5.79
N ILE A 274 3.21 4.05 -6.14
CA ILE A 274 3.52 4.44 -7.54
C ILE A 274 4.58 3.52 -8.14
N LEU A 275 5.61 3.17 -7.36
CA LEU A 275 6.70 2.31 -7.79
C LEU A 275 6.42 0.80 -7.63
N THR A 276 5.22 0.42 -7.19
CA THR A 276 4.78 -0.98 -7.11
C THR A 276 4.08 -1.41 -8.40
N LYS A 277 3.21 -0.56 -8.93
CA LYS A 277 2.42 -0.84 -10.13
C LYS A 277 2.04 0.46 -10.83
N ARG A 278 1.82 0.43 -12.15
CA ARG A 278 1.44 1.66 -12.89
C ARG A 278 0.11 2.24 -12.42
N GLU A 279 -0.81 1.41 -11.93
CA GLU A 279 -2.09 1.87 -11.43
C GLU A 279 -1.92 2.76 -10.18
N GLY A 280 -0.77 2.64 -9.49
CA GLY A 280 -0.36 3.52 -8.41
C GLY A 280 -0.31 5.01 -8.78
N TYR A 281 0.05 5.37 -10.01
CA TYR A 281 0.06 6.77 -10.46
C TYR A 281 -1.32 7.42 -10.33
N VAL A 282 -2.36 6.74 -10.82
CA VAL A 282 -3.71 7.32 -10.86
C VAL A 282 -4.35 7.33 -9.48
N ILE A 283 -4.25 6.25 -8.70
CA ILE A 283 -4.89 6.22 -7.37
C ILE A 283 -4.21 7.17 -6.39
N VAL A 284 -2.88 7.29 -6.42
CA VAL A 284 -2.17 8.25 -5.56
C VAL A 284 -2.49 9.69 -5.98
N ALA A 285 -2.70 9.97 -7.27
CA ALA A 285 -3.23 11.26 -7.71
C ALA A 285 -4.65 11.50 -7.14
N CYS A 286 -5.54 10.50 -7.18
CA CYS A 286 -6.86 10.59 -6.56
C CYS A 286 -6.78 10.91 -5.06
N LEU A 287 -5.85 10.29 -4.33
CA LEU A 287 -5.57 10.57 -2.91
C LEU A 287 -5.24 12.05 -2.67
N PHE A 288 -4.28 12.61 -3.41
CA PHE A 288 -3.90 14.01 -3.22
C PHE A 288 -5.01 14.98 -3.64
N VAL A 289 -5.72 14.71 -4.74
CA VAL A 289 -6.88 15.53 -5.17
C VAL A 289 -7.99 15.50 -4.12
N ALA A 290 -8.32 14.34 -3.56
CA ALA A 290 -9.30 14.24 -2.49
C ALA A 290 -8.89 15.05 -1.25
N ALA A 291 -7.60 15.02 -0.90
CA ALA A 291 -7.07 15.81 0.20
C ALA A 291 -7.11 17.33 -0.08
N PHE A 292 -6.86 17.78 -1.31
CA PHE A 292 -7.01 19.19 -1.72
C PHE A 292 -8.46 19.67 -1.53
N VAL A 293 -9.43 18.87 -1.97
CA VAL A 293 -10.85 19.22 -1.88
C VAL A 293 -11.31 19.27 -0.41
N ALA A 294 -10.93 18.28 0.39
CA ALA A 294 -11.23 18.26 1.83
C ALA A 294 -10.58 19.44 2.58
N GLY A 295 -9.37 19.84 2.17
CA GLY A 295 -8.60 20.93 2.76
C GLY A 295 -8.97 22.35 2.34
N THR A 296 -10.09 22.54 1.62
CA THR A 296 -10.50 23.84 1.05
C THR A 296 -10.72 24.95 2.09
N ARG A 297 -11.19 24.60 3.29
CA ARG A 297 -11.42 25.56 4.38
C ARG A 297 -10.13 26.22 4.86
N ASP A 298 -9.04 25.45 4.90
CA ASP A 298 -7.72 25.88 5.35
C ASP A 298 -6.71 25.90 4.19
N ALA A 299 -7.19 26.21 2.98
CA ALA A 299 -6.44 26.04 1.73
C ALA A 299 -5.03 26.65 1.77
N ARG A 300 -4.88 27.84 2.38
CA ARG A 300 -3.58 28.53 2.49
C ARG A 300 -2.52 27.72 3.25
N PHE A 301 -2.94 26.93 4.24
CA PHE A 301 -2.04 26.07 5.00
C PHE A 301 -1.90 24.69 4.37
N VAL A 302 -3.03 24.13 3.93
CA VAL A 302 -3.15 22.73 3.52
C VAL A 302 -2.60 22.51 2.11
N TRP A 303 -2.97 23.36 1.15
CA TRP A 303 -2.65 23.14 -0.26
C TRP A 303 -1.15 23.13 -0.57
N PRO A 304 -0.31 24.05 -0.05
CA PRO A 304 1.12 24.01 -0.35
C PRO A 304 1.78 22.71 0.15
N ARG A 305 1.32 22.17 1.28
CA ARG A 305 1.85 20.94 1.87
C ARG A 305 1.43 19.72 1.09
N ILE A 306 0.15 19.62 0.71
CA ILE A 306 -0.34 18.55 -0.16
C ILE A 306 0.34 18.61 -1.54
N ALA A 307 0.52 19.82 -2.11
CA ALA A 307 1.21 20.00 -3.38
C ALA A 307 2.65 19.50 -3.31
N LEU A 308 3.41 19.92 -2.28
CA LEU A 308 4.78 19.46 -2.07
C LEU A 308 4.85 17.95 -1.86
N ALA A 309 3.95 17.40 -1.06
CA ALA A 309 3.83 15.96 -0.81
C ALA A 309 3.52 15.16 -2.09
N GLY A 310 2.59 15.66 -2.92
CA GLY A 310 2.22 15.05 -4.18
C GLY A 310 3.36 15.10 -5.20
N VAL A 311 4.01 16.26 -5.33
CA VAL A 311 5.19 16.42 -6.19
C VAL A 311 6.32 15.50 -5.74
N ALA A 312 6.59 15.41 -4.43
CA ALA A 312 7.62 14.52 -3.90
C ALA A 312 7.32 13.03 -4.18
N ALA A 313 6.06 12.60 -4.01
CA ALA A 313 5.65 11.23 -4.33
C ALA A 313 5.82 10.92 -5.83
N LEU A 314 5.40 11.84 -6.72
CA LEU A 314 5.55 11.67 -8.17
C LEU A 314 7.03 11.74 -8.61
N ALA A 315 7.83 12.60 -7.99
CA ALA A 315 9.25 12.74 -8.28
C ALA A 315 10.02 11.43 -8.05
N ALA A 316 9.59 10.61 -7.09
CA ALA A 316 10.19 9.30 -6.84
C ALA A 316 10.12 8.35 -8.05
N ALA A 317 9.14 8.55 -8.94
CA ALA A 317 8.96 7.74 -10.13
C ALA A 317 9.77 8.24 -11.34
N VAL A 318 10.30 9.46 -11.29
CA VAL A 318 11.01 10.08 -12.42
C VAL A 318 12.17 9.21 -12.92
N PRO A 319 13.06 8.65 -12.07
CA PRO A 319 14.15 7.82 -12.55
C PRO A 319 13.67 6.63 -13.39
N TRP A 320 12.62 5.94 -12.96
CA TRP A 320 12.03 4.83 -13.71
C TRP A 320 11.44 5.30 -15.05
N ARG A 321 10.72 6.43 -15.05
CA ARG A 321 10.15 7.00 -16.29
C ARG A 321 11.23 7.40 -17.29
N VAL A 322 12.32 7.99 -16.82
CA VAL A 322 13.48 8.36 -17.65
C VAL A 322 14.12 7.10 -18.23
N LEU A 323 14.30 6.04 -17.43
CA LEU A 323 14.85 4.77 -17.93
C LEU A 323 13.99 4.20 -19.07
N LEU A 324 12.68 4.11 -18.89
CA LEU A 324 11.77 3.61 -19.93
C LEU A 324 11.92 4.43 -21.22
N ALA A 325 11.92 5.76 -21.12
CA ALA A 325 12.06 6.65 -22.26
C ALA A 325 13.41 6.47 -22.98
N VAL A 326 14.52 6.45 -22.24
CA VAL A 326 15.87 6.27 -22.79
C VAL A 326 16.03 4.91 -23.47
N ARG A 327 15.35 3.87 -22.96
CA ARG A 327 15.39 2.51 -23.52
C ARG A 327 14.33 2.25 -24.59
N GLY A 328 13.55 3.26 -24.98
CA GLY A 328 12.47 3.11 -25.97
C GLY A 328 11.35 2.15 -25.53
N LEU A 329 11.19 1.92 -24.22
CA LEU A 329 10.16 1.06 -23.66
C LEU A 329 8.85 1.82 -23.50
N SER A 330 7.73 1.12 -23.67
CA SER A 330 6.40 1.71 -23.52
C SER A 330 6.23 2.32 -22.12
N GLY A 331 5.70 3.55 -22.07
CA GLY A 331 5.34 4.20 -20.82
C GLY A 331 4.09 3.61 -20.16
N GLY A 332 3.42 2.63 -20.78
CA GLY A 332 2.23 1.97 -20.21
C GLY A 332 1.01 2.87 -20.06
N GLY A 333 0.97 4.00 -20.77
CA GLY A 333 -0.18 4.90 -20.84
C GLY A 333 -1.32 4.34 -21.71
N PRO A 334 -2.43 5.09 -21.87
CA PRO A 334 -3.57 4.69 -22.70
C PRO A 334 -3.16 4.23 -24.09
N GLU A 335 -3.71 3.10 -24.54
CA GLU A 335 -3.38 2.51 -25.85
C GLU A 335 -3.78 3.42 -27.01
N ALA A 336 -4.88 4.14 -26.85
CA ALA A 336 -5.39 5.08 -27.84
C ALA A 336 -4.73 6.48 -27.73
N GLY A 337 -3.73 6.65 -26.87
CA GLY A 337 -3.18 7.97 -26.54
C GLY A 337 -4.17 8.88 -25.80
N GLY A 338 -3.79 10.14 -25.59
CA GLY A 338 -4.60 11.08 -24.79
C GLY A 338 -5.94 11.45 -25.43
N THR A 339 -6.00 11.59 -26.76
CA THR A 339 -7.21 11.98 -27.50
C THR A 339 -8.01 10.79 -28.03
N GLY A 340 -7.39 9.61 -28.20
CA GLY A 340 -8.11 8.41 -28.67
C GLY A 340 -9.02 7.77 -27.61
N LEU A 341 -9.00 8.26 -26.36
CA LEU A 341 -10.04 8.00 -25.37
C LEU A 341 -11.44 8.34 -25.90
N PHE A 342 -11.57 9.48 -26.60
CA PHE A 342 -12.85 9.92 -27.16
C PHE A 342 -13.31 9.06 -28.34
N ALA A 343 -12.38 8.38 -29.00
CA ALA A 343 -12.71 7.43 -30.08
C ALA A 343 -13.36 6.13 -29.56
N ASN A 344 -13.27 5.85 -28.25
CA ASN A 344 -13.82 4.66 -27.60
C ASN A 344 -14.92 5.04 -26.58
N PHE A 345 -15.67 6.12 -26.83
CA PHE A 345 -16.66 6.62 -25.87
C PHE A 345 -17.80 5.62 -25.60
N ASP A 346 -18.10 4.74 -26.56
CA ASP A 346 -19.02 3.62 -26.42
C ASP A 346 -18.64 2.67 -25.26
N ARG A 347 -17.36 2.59 -24.91
CA ARG A 347 -16.85 1.76 -23.82
C ARG A 347 -16.93 2.42 -22.44
N PHE A 348 -17.22 3.72 -22.35
CA PHE A 348 -17.29 4.43 -21.07
C PHE A 348 -18.32 3.81 -20.13
N TRP A 349 -19.57 3.65 -20.60
CA TRP A 349 -20.67 3.13 -19.79
C TRP A 349 -20.48 1.65 -19.40
N PRO A 350 -20.10 0.73 -20.32
CA PRO A 350 -19.73 -0.64 -19.97
C PRO A 350 -18.61 -0.71 -18.92
N SER A 351 -17.58 0.14 -19.04
CA SER A 351 -16.46 0.18 -18.09
C SER A 351 -16.91 0.68 -16.72
N LEU A 352 -17.77 1.69 -16.66
CA LEU A 352 -18.33 2.20 -15.39
C LEU A 352 -19.20 1.14 -14.72
N ARG A 353 -20.06 0.47 -15.49
CA ARG A 353 -20.89 -0.63 -15.00
C ARG A 353 -20.03 -1.79 -14.49
N LEU A 354 -18.93 -2.10 -15.17
CA LEU A 354 -17.97 -3.11 -14.72
C LEU A 354 -17.28 -2.69 -13.42
N ALA A 355 -16.80 -1.46 -13.33
CA ALA A 355 -16.15 -0.92 -12.13
C ALA A 355 -17.09 -0.96 -10.91
N LEU A 356 -18.29 -0.40 -11.03
CA LEU A 356 -19.30 -0.43 -9.98
C LEU A 356 -19.73 -1.87 -9.67
N GLY A 357 -20.01 -2.67 -10.70
CA GLY A 357 -20.38 -4.07 -10.53
C GLY A 357 -19.31 -4.89 -9.81
N THR A 358 -18.03 -4.52 -9.92
CA THR A 358 -16.91 -5.18 -9.25
C THR A 358 -16.73 -4.67 -7.83
N VAL A 359 -16.76 -3.35 -7.61
CA VAL A 359 -16.62 -2.72 -6.28
C VAL A 359 -17.75 -3.14 -5.34
N PHE A 360 -18.96 -3.34 -5.85
CA PHE A 360 -20.13 -3.78 -5.08
C PHE A 360 -20.39 -5.29 -5.16
N ASP A 361 -19.46 -6.08 -5.70
CA ASP A 361 -19.65 -7.53 -5.80
C ASP A 361 -19.53 -8.20 -4.43
N PHE A 362 -20.66 -8.71 -3.92
CA PHE A 362 -20.71 -9.43 -2.65
C PHE A 362 -19.78 -10.65 -2.64
N ASN A 363 -19.60 -11.34 -3.77
CA ASN A 363 -18.75 -12.53 -3.85
C ASN A 363 -17.26 -12.20 -3.84
N ILE A 364 -16.89 -10.91 -3.91
CA ILE A 364 -15.51 -10.44 -3.89
C ILE A 364 -15.23 -9.72 -2.57
N TRP A 365 -16.13 -8.80 -2.18
CA TRP A 365 -15.92 -7.82 -1.11
C TRP A 365 -16.92 -7.92 0.05
N LEU A 366 -17.83 -8.90 0.02
CA LEU A 366 -18.92 -9.04 1.00
C LEU A 366 -19.70 -7.72 1.12
N VAL A 367 -19.83 -7.18 2.34
CA VAL A 367 -20.57 -5.94 2.65
C VAL A 367 -19.66 -4.75 2.96
N VAL A 368 -18.35 -4.82 2.65
CA VAL A 368 -17.38 -3.77 3.01
C VAL A 368 -17.80 -2.40 2.48
N VAL A 369 -18.10 -2.30 1.18
CA VAL A 369 -18.46 -1.03 0.55
C VAL A 369 -19.82 -0.49 1.04
N PRO A 370 -20.90 -1.30 1.13
CA PRO A 370 -22.14 -0.86 1.80
C PRO A 370 -21.93 -0.30 3.21
N VAL A 371 -21.13 -0.96 4.05
CA VAL A 371 -20.82 -0.49 5.40
C VAL A 371 -20.08 0.85 5.38
N PHE A 372 -19.12 1.01 4.46
CA PHE A 372 -18.42 2.28 4.25
C PHE A 372 -19.36 3.41 3.86
N LEU A 373 -20.28 3.19 2.91
CA LEU A 373 -21.23 4.22 2.49
C LEU A 373 -22.18 4.63 3.61
N ILE A 374 -22.62 3.67 4.44
CA ILE A 374 -23.45 3.97 5.62
C ILE A 374 -22.66 4.84 6.61
N ALA A 375 -21.40 4.49 6.90
CA ALA A 375 -20.54 5.28 7.78
C ALA A 375 -20.29 6.69 7.23
N LEU A 376 -20.10 6.80 5.92
CA LEU A 376 -19.92 8.07 5.21
C LEU A 376 -21.16 8.96 5.30
N LEU A 377 -22.35 8.41 5.02
CA LEU A 377 -23.63 9.13 5.10
C LEU A 377 -23.93 9.58 6.54
N ALA A 378 -23.68 8.71 7.53
CA ALA A 378 -23.82 9.06 8.93
C ALA A 378 -22.88 10.22 9.32
N ALA A 379 -21.65 10.23 8.81
CA ALA A 379 -20.69 11.30 9.10
C ALA A 379 -21.12 12.65 8.51
N PHE A 380 -21.68 12.65 7.31
CA PHE A 380 -22.29 13.86 6.74
C PHE A 380 -23.52 14.34 7.53
N ALA A 381 -24.36 13.41 7.99
CA ALA A 381 -25.55 13.74 8.79
C ALA A 381 -25.20 14.40 10.14
N CYS A 382 -24.04 14.09 10.70
CA CYS A 382 -23.52 14.70 11.94
C CYS A 382 -22.71 16.00 11.70
N HIS A 383 -22.80 16.61 10.52
CA HIS A 383 -22.13 17.88 10.17
C HIS A 383 -20.59 17.88 10.24
N ASP A 384 -19.93 16.73 10.34
CA ASP A 384 -18.50 16.65 10.00
C ASP A 384 -18.36 16.87 8.48
N ARG A 385 -17.34 17.62 8.07
CA ARG A 385 -17.13 17.94 6.65
C ARG A 385 -15.78 17.49 6.13
N GLU A 386 -14.72 17.51 6.92
CA GLU A 386 -13.38 17.31 6.36
C GLU A 386 -13.13 15.84 5.99
N LEU A 387 -13.30 14.94 6.96
CA LEU A 387 -13.09 13.51 6.75
C LEU A 387 -14.11 12.87 5.78
N PRO A 388 -15.44 13.13 5.89
CA PRO A 388 -16.39 12.57 4.95
C PRO A 388 -16.24 13.16 3.53
N VAL A 389 -15.87 14.44 3.35
CA VAL A 389 -15.55 14.97 2.01
C VAL A 389 -14.33 14.27 1.42
N PHE A 390 -13.26 14.12 2.21
CA PHE A 390 -12.07 13.37 1.77
C PHE A 390 -12.44 11.96 1.30
N ALA A 391 -13.15 11.20 2.13
CA ALA A 391 -13.52 9.83 1.85
C ALA A 391 -14.47 9.72 0.63
N ALA A 392 -15.46 10.62 0.50
CA ALA A 392 -16.39 10.64 -0.62
C ALA A 392 -15.69 10.95 -1.95
N VAL A 393 -14.88 12.02 -1.98
CA VAL A 393 -14.15 12.44 -3.19
C VAL A 393 -13.16 11.37 -3.59
N LEU A 394 -12.42 10.80 -2.63
CA LEU A 394 -11.49 9.70 -2.89
C LEU A 394 -12.22 8.52 -3.53
N PHE A 395 -13.36 8.11 -2.97
CA PHE A 395 -14.12 6.97 -3.47
C PHE A 395 -14.60 7.20 -4.90
N VAL A 396 -15.20 8.36 -5.18
CA VAL A 396 -15.67 8.72 -6.53
C VAL A 396 -14.52 8.77 -7.53
N LEU A 397 -13.39 9.38 -7.18
CA LEU A 397 -12.23 9.47 -8.06
C LEU A 397 -11.60 8.10 -8.33
N CYS A 398 -11.54 7.20 -7.34
CA CYS A 398 -11.03 5.85 -7.54
C CYS A 398 -11.97 4.99 -8.39
N VAL A 399 -13.29 5.13 -8.24
CA VAL A 399 -14.26 4.49 -9.16
C VAL A 399 -14.07 5.02 -10.59
N ALA A 400 -13.83 6.33 -10.76
CA ALA A 400 -13.51 6.91 -12.05
C ALA A 400 -12.17 6.38 -12.60
N ALA A 401 -11.15 6.17 -11.75
CA ALA A 401 -9.88 5.58 -12.14
C ALA A 401 -10.02 4.11 -12.58
N LEU A 402 -10.82 3.30 -11.88
CA LEU A 402 -11.16 1.93 -12.27
C LEU A 402 -11.93 1.87 -13.60
N THR A 403 -12.85 2.81 -13.77
CA THR A 403 -13.58 2.97 -15.04
C THR A 403 -12.62 3.31 -16.17
N TRP A 404 -11.74 4.28 -15.93
CA TRP A 404 -10.74 4.73 -16.88
C TRP A 404 -9.75 3.62 -17.23
N SER A 405 -9.32 2.77 -16.29
CA SER A 405 -8.35 1.70 -16.58
C SER A 405 -8.87 0.63 -17.53
N THR A 406 -10.20 0.48 -17.67
CA THR A 406 -10.80 -0.43 -18.67
C THR A 406 -11.20 0.32 -19.94
N TRP A 407 -11.63 1.58 -19.80
CA TRP A 407 -12.03 2.42 -20.92
C TRP A 407 -10.83 2.83 -21.80
N ALA A 408 -9.70 3.19 -21.17
CA ALA A 408 -8.48 3.69 -21.81
C ALA A 408 -7.63 2.60 -22.48
N PHE A 409 -7.97 1.32 -22.25
CA PHE A 409 -7.26 0.15 -22.75
C PHE A 409 -8.25 -0.78 -23.47
N PRO A 410 -8.61 -0.47 -24.73
CA PRO A 410 -9.58 -1.26 -25.48
C PRO A 410 -9.20 -2.74 -25.66
N SER A 411 -7.90 -3.06 -25.56
CA SER A 411 -7.42 -4.46 -25.55
C SER A 411 -7.94 -5.27 -24.37
N LEU A 412 -8.30 -4.64 -23.25
CA LEU A 412 -8.86 -5.31 -22.09
C LEU A 412 -10.35 -5.61 -22.34
N PRO A 413 -10.79 -6.88 -22.25
CA PRO A 413 -12.20 -7.20 -22.39
C PRO A 413 -13.02 -6.63 -21.22
N ILE A 414 -14.29 -6.31 -21.48
CA ILE A 414 -15.25 -5.90 -20.44
C ILE A 414 -15.73 -7.15 -19.69
N THR A 415 -14.94 -7.63 -18.74
CA THR A 415 -15.20 -8.85 -17.98
C THR A 415 -14.65 -8.73 -16.56
N LYS A 416 -15.22 -9.51 -15.63
CA LYS A 416 -14.69 -9.69 -14.27
C LYS A 416 -13.66 -10.82 -14.18
N GLU A 417 -13.32 -11.46 -15.29
CA GLU A 417 -12.29 -12.50 -15.30
C GLU A 417 -10.91 -11.89 -15.05
N ALA A 418 -10.37 -12.12 -13.85
CA ALA A 418 -9.15 -11.46 -13.37
C ALA A 418 -7.90 -11.75 -14.21
N ALA A 419 -7.89 -12.86 -14.95
CA ALA A 419 -6.83 -13.22 -15.89
C ALA A 419 -6.85 -12.36 -17.16
N LEU A 420 -8.01 -11.82 -17.55
CA LEU A 420 -8.18 -11.03 -18.77
C LEU A 420 -8.30 -9.53 -18.48
N ASN A 421 -8.89 -9.17 -17.35
CA ASN A 421 -9.04 -7.78 -16.94
C ASN A 421 -8.61 -7.61 -15.46
N PRO A 422 -7.61 -6.75 -15.17
CA PRO A 422 -7.11 -6.57 -13.82
C PRO A 422 -8.08 -5.84 -12.89
N ILE A 423 -9.26 -5.38 -13.34
CA ILE A 423 -10.18 -4.55 -12.54
C ILE A 423 -10.58 -5.17 -11.20
N VAL A 424 -10.74 -6.50 -11.13
CA VAL A 424 -11.02 -7.20 -9.87
C VAL A 424 -9.90 -6.99 -8.86
N ARG A 425 -8.65 -7.11 -9.32
CA ARG A 425 -7.46 -6.90 -8.49
C ARG A 425 -7.25 -5.43 -8.16
N PHE A 426 -7.41 -4.55 -9.16
CA PHE A 426 -7.23 -3.12 -8.98
C PHE A 426 -8.29 -2.50 -8.04
N SER A 427 -9.48 -3.08 -7.92
CA SER A 427 -10.50 -2.60 -6.99
C SER A 427 -10.12 -2.76 -5.50
N GLY A 428 -9.11 -3.58 -5.18
CA GLY A 428 -8.67 -3.81 -3.81
C GLY A 428 -8.18 -2.56 -3.11
N ALA A 429 -7.36 -1.72 -3.76
CA ALA A 429 -6.89 -0.45 -3.22
C ALA A 429 -8.03 0.42 -2.66
N LEU A 430 -9.12 0.54 -3.43
CA LEU A 430 -10.30 1.31 -3.03
C LEU A 430 -11.02 0.65 -1.85
N VAL A 431 -11.26 -0.65 -1.90
CA VAL A 431 -12.06 -1.36 -0.88
C VAL A 431 -11.31 -1.47 0.45
N LEU A 432 -9.99 -1.72 0.42
CA LEU A 432 -9.14 -1.72 1.61
C LEU A 432 -9.08 -0.32 2.24
N ALA A 433 -8.91 0.73 1.43
CA ALA A 433 -8.94 2.11 1.92
C ALA A 433 -10.31 2.46 2.54
N ALA A 434 -11.40 2.11 1.87
CA ALA A 434 -12.76 2.34 2.36
C ALA A 434 -12.97 1.68 3.73
N ALA A 435 -12.60 0.41 3.87
CA ALA A 435 -12.73 -0.32 5.12
C ALA A 435 -11.86 0.25 6.26
N ALA A 436 -10.62 0.66 5.95
CA ALA A 436 -9.71 1.26 6.90
C ALA A 436 -10.21 2.62 7.43
N LEU A 437 -11.00 3.34 6.63
CA LEU A 437 -11.61 4.63 7.01
C LEU A 437 -12.91 4.48 7.82
N VAL A 438 -13.61 3.34 7.76
CA VAL A 438 -14.89 3.13 8.48
C VAL A 438 -14.80 3.45 9.97
N PRO A 439 -13.81 2.92 10.74
CA PRO A 439 -13.76 3.18 12.17
C PRO A 439 -13.58 4.67 12.51
N LEU A 440 -12.85 5.42 11.66
CA LEU A 440 -12.64 6.86 11.84
C LEU A 440 -13.92 7.65 11.56
N LEU A 441 -14.61 7.34 10.46
CA LEU A 441 -15.89 7.97 10.10
C LEU A 441 -16.94 7.77 11.20
N VAL A 442 -17.09 6.53 11.70
CA VAL A 442 -18.06 6.20 12.77
C VAL A 442 -17.67 6.81 14.12
N THR A 443 -16.39 6.91 14.44
CA THR A 443 -15.96 7.54 15.71
C THR A 443 -16.32 9.03 15.71
N ARG A 444 -16.11 9.71 14.58
CA ARG A 444 -16.41 11.13 14.41
C ARG A 444 -17.89 11.46 14.51
N THR A 445 -18.77 10.60 14.00
CA THR A 445 -20.22 10.79 14.13
C THR A 445 -20.65 10.85 15.60
N GLY A 446 -20.12 9.95 16.42
CA GLY A 446 -20.41 9.88 17.84
C GLY A 446 -19.81 11.04 18.65
N GLU A 447 -18.75 11.69 18.18
CA GLU A 447 -18.21 12.91 18.80
C GLU A 447 -19.03 14.14 18.43
N ALA A 448 -19.43 14.26 17.16
CA ALA A 448 -20.22 15.38 16.67
C ALA A 448 -21.65 15.38 17.22
N ALA A 449 -22.29 14.21 17.37
CA ALA A 449 -23.63 14.09 17.96
C ALA A 449 -23.70 14.43 19.46
N ARG A 450 -22.55 14.58 20.13
CA ARG A 450 -22.45 14.96 21.56
C ARG A 450 -22.18 16.45 21.78
N ARG A 451 -21.91 17.20 20.71
CA ARG A 451 -21.81 18.67 20.74
C ARG A 451 -23.15 19.25 20.36
#